data_AF-A0A940AV49-F1
#
_entry.id   AF-A0A940AV49-F1
#
_cell.length_a   1.000
_cell.length_b   1.000
_cell.length_c   1.000
_cell.angle_alpha   90.00
_cell.angle_beta   90.00
_cell.angle_gamma   90.00
#
_symmetry.space_group_name_H-M   'P 1'
#
loop_
_entity.id
_entity.type
_entity.pdbx_description
1 polymer ?
#
loop_
_entity_poly.entity_id
_entity_poly.type
_entity_poly.pdbx_seq_one_letter_code
_entity_poly.pdbx_strand_id
1 'polypeptide(L)'
;MDAQILIRCGYSWFQFSKSQTGILDYNGKLDTKIRPDTKGYQELASSTYFSPSWYIFLQSAVNNNPKVYVAPDVDVSDEATFSFLIHVGALLAAVEAKDSLLAGELYLRRKESFEKFAPLTQYIIEPLCAEILFSLAFGRMQNLAPESVPLIYNIAKKKLGFDSSRETLEQAFMRYFKQNKGKVTFTLPLVGTQFYNWMDDMEPPMLEKLCDNLSADDLLGAADKIRSARHSFYAGLETVVQAEPYNRYDKNSILVCIENPATKLYGNAGLEKTGHIRALAAKILRESMPEKMNFGGKLASLSPNDIVVELSV
;
A
#
# COMPACT_ATOMS: atom_id res chain seq x y z
N MET A 1 22.56 22.19 2.08
CA MET A 1 23.10 21.16 2.97
C MET A 1 23.00 19.86 2.24
N ASP A 2 24.11 19.14 2.11
CA ASP A 2 24.08 17.79 1.55
C ASP A 2 23.27 16.87 2.46
N ALA A 3 22.56 15.92 1.87
CA ALA A 3 21.72 14.98 2.58
C ALA A 3 22.56 14.03 3.43
N GLN A 4 22.40 14.07 4.76
CA GLN A 4 23.13 13.18 5.66
C GLN A 4 22.71 11.71 5.51
N ILE A 5 21.42 11.47 5.30
CA ILE A 5 20.87 10.14 5.11
C ILE A 5 19.90 10.19 3.92
N LEU A 6 20.03 9.23 3.01
CA LEU A 6 19.21 9.11 1.81
C LEU A 6 18.56 7.73 1.78
N ILE A 7 17.25 7.68 1.53
CA ILE A 7 16.53 6.42 1.33
C ILE A 7 15.99 6.40 -0.09
N ARG A 8 16.42 5.42 -0.88
CA ARG A 8 15.92 5.17 -2.22
C ARG A 8 14.79 4.16 -2.17
N CYS A 9 13.62 4.52 -2.70
CA CYS A 9 12.51 3.59 -2.92
C CYS A 9 12.06 3.71 -4.39
N GLY A 10 12.44 2.73 -5.21
CA GLY A 10 12.16 2.72 -6.64
C GLY A 10 12.83 3.90 -7.34
N TYR A 11 12.01 4.83 -7.85
CA TYR A 11 12.45 6.07 -8.48
C TYR A 11 12.46 7.28 -7.54
N SER A 12 11.93 7.12 -6.31
CA SER A 12 11.88 8.19 -5.31
C SER A 12 13.10 8.15 -4.41
N TRP A 13 13.54 9.33 -3.99
CA TRP A 13 14.57 9.52 -2.98
C TRP A 13 14.01 10.36 -1.84
N PHE A 14 14.28 9.94 -0.62
CA PHE A 14 13.85 10.59 0.61
C PHE A 14 15.06 10.99 1.42
N GLN A 15 15.02 12.18 2.01
CA GLN A 15 16.15 12.75 2.74
C GLN A 15 15.85 12.81 4.23
N PHE A 16 16.83 12.41 5.03
CA PHE A 16 16.83 12.57 6.47
C PHE A 16 18.11 13.29 6.92
N SER A 17 18.04 13.95 8.07
CA SER A 17 19.19 14.51 8.78
C SER A 17 19.16 14.06 10.22
N LYS A 18 20.36 13.95 10.81
CA LYS A 18 20.54 13.71 12.23
C LYS A 18 21.30 14.88 12.81
N SER A 19 20.64 15.60 13.73
CA SER A 19 21.26 16.72 14.44
C SER A 19 22.39 16.24 15.37
N GLN A 20 23.23 17.18 15.83
CA GLN A 20 24.30 16.88 16.80
C GLN A 20 23.77 16.33 18.14
N THR A 21 22.52 16.66 18.50
CA THR A 21 21.86 16.13 19.70
C THR A 21 21.19 14.77 19.46
N GLY A 22 21.34 14.19 18.27
CA GLY A 22 20.84 12.87 17.91
C GLY A 22 19.40 12.84 17.39
N ILE A 23 18.74 14.00 17.25
CA ILE A 23 17.38 14.07 16.72
C ILE A 23 17.41 13.76 15.22
N LEU A 24 16.57 12.80 14.80
CA LEU A 24 16.35 12.43 13.40
C LEU A 24 15.19 13.23 12.82
N ASP A 25 15.45 13.93 11.72
CA ASP A 25 14.49 14.76 11.00
C ASP A 25 14.28 14.24 9.57
N TYR A 26 13.05 14.34 9.07
CA TYR A 26 12.72 14.05 7.67
C TYR A 26 12.62 15.33 6.86
N ASN A 27 13.50 15.46 5.88
CA ASN A 27 13.65 16.65 5.04
C ASN A 27 12.81 16.59 3.77
N GLY A 28 11.98 15.54 3.62
CA GLY A 28 11.10 15.36 2.47
C GLY A 28 11.67 14.51 1.36
N LYS A 29 10.96 14.52 0.24
CA LYS A 29 11.30 13.83 -1.00
C LYS A 29 12.12 14.73 -1.91
N LEU A 30 13.19 14.19 -2.50
CA LEU A 30 14.00 14.90 -3.49
C LEU A 30 13.25 15.01 -4.83
N ASP A 31 13.43 16.14 -5.53
CA ASP A 31 12.94 16.31 -6.89
C ASP A 31 13.65 15.30 -7.82
N THR A 32 12.86 14.50 -8.54
CA THR A 32 13.30 13.32 -9.30
C THR A 32 14.20 13.65 -10.48
N LYS A 33 14.38 14.93 -10.82
CA LYS A 33 15.25 15.40 -11.91
C LYS A 33 16.74 15.29 -11.58
N ILE A 34 17.13 15.22 -10.31
CA ILE A 34 18.54 15.16 -9.90
C ILE A 34 18.75 13.92 -9.05
N ARG A 35 19.49 12.94 -9.60
CA ARG A 35 19.94 11.79 -8.82
C ARG A 35 21.01 12.26 -7.83
N PRO A 36 20.85 12.03 -6.52
CA PRO A 36 21.85 12.41 -5.55
C PRO A 36 23.14 11.61 -5.78
N ASP A 37 24.29 12.26 -5.57
CA ASP A 37 25.58 11.58 -5.54
C ASP A 37 25.73 10.85 -4.21
N THR A 38 25.75 9.52 -4.26
CA THR A 38 25.91 8.65 -3.08
C THR A 38 27.34 8.13 -2.95
N LYS A 39 28.31 8.70 -3.69
CA LYS A 39 29.71 8.29 -3.60
C LYS A 39 30.25 8.54 -2.19
N GLY A 40 30.81 7.50 -1.57
CA GLY A 40 31.36 7.56 -0.22
C GLY A 40 30.34 7.34 0.90
N TYR A 41 29.06 7.16 0.59
CA TYR A 41 28.05 6.78 1.57
C TYR A 41 28.17 5.29 1.90
N GLN A 42 27.87 4.93 3.14
CA GLN A 42 27.64 3.54 3.53
C GLN A 42 26.24 3.10 3.08
N GLU A 43 26.16 2.02 2.30
CA GLU A 43 24.88 1.38 1.95
C GLU A 43 24.47 0.39 3.05
N LEU A 44 23.29 0.60 3.64
CA LEU A 44 22.65 -0.32 4.56
C LEU A 44 21.51 -1.04 3.84
N ALA A 45 21.41 -2.35 4.06
CA ALA A 45 20.29 -3.13 3.58
C ALA A 45 19.01 -2.73 4.30
N SER A 46 17.90 -2.61 3.56
CA SER A 46 16.59 -2.50 4.19
C SER A 46 16.25 -3.78 4.95
N SER A 47 15.33 -3.61 5.90
CA SER A 47 14.73 -4.71 6.62
C SER A 47 14.07 -5.73 5.69
N THR A 48 14.20 -7.01 6.02
CA THR A 48 13.51 -8.12 5.34
C THR A 48 12.05 -8.26 5.77
N TYR A 49 11.55 -7.42 6.69
CA TYR A 49 10.15 -7.46 7.16
C TYR A 49 9.14 -6.91 6.14
N PHE A 50 9.63 -6.37 5.04
CA PHE A 50 8.88 -6.16 3.81
C PHE A 50 9.77 -6.59 2.65
N SER A 51 9.25 -7.46 1.79
CA SER A 51 9.87 -7.77 0.51
C SER A 51 8.79 -7.81 -0.57
N PRO A 52 8.99 -7.13 -1.71
CA PRO A 52 8.13 -7.30 -2.87
C PRO A 52 8.07 -8.76 -3.35
N SER A 53 9.08 -9.58 -3.04
CA SER A 53 9.09 -11.01 -3.39
C SER A 53 8.03 -11.85 -2.67
N TRP A 54 7.36 -11.30 -1.65
CA TRP A 54 6.23 -11.98 -0.99
C TRP A 54 4.92 -11.82 -1.75
N TYR A 55 4.92 -10.97 -2.77
CA TYR A 55 3.77 -10.65 -3.59
C TYR A 55 3.95 -11.28 -4.97
N ILE A 56 2.87 -11.84 -5.48
CA ILE A 56 2.77 -12.25 -6.90
C ILE A 56 2.74 -10.98 -7.76
N PHE A 57 2.03 -9.95 -7.27
CA PHE A 57 1.98 -8.64 -7.88
C PHE A 57 1.93 -7.53 -6.83
N LEU A 58 2.66 -6.45 -7.11
CA LEU A 58 2.64 -5.23 -6.32
C LEU A 58 2.80 -4.05 -7.28
N GLN A 59 2.06 -2.95 -7.07
CA GLN A 59 2.17 -1.76 -7.90
C GLN A 59 3.61 -1.23 -7.99
N SER A 60 4.02 -0.67 -9.13
CA SER A 60 5.43 -0.31 -9.39
C SER A 60 6.03 0.62 -8.34
N ALA A 61 5.22 1.53 -7.79
CA ALA A 61 5.66 2.49 -6.78
C ALA A 61 6.19 1.82 -5.49
N VAL A 62 5.64 0.65 -5.15
CA VAL A 62 5.98 -0.13 -3.95
C VAL A 62 6.73 -1.44 -4.26
N ASN A 63 6.83 -1.83 -5.53
CA ASN A 63 7.58 -3.01 -6.00
C ASN A 63 9.10 -2.77 -6.04
N ASN A 64 9.70 -2.45 -4.88
CA ASN A 64 11.14 -2.29 -4.74
C ASN A 64 11.59 -2.53 -3.31
N ASN A 65 12.83 -2.99 -3.14
CA ASN A 65 13.49 -3.03 -1.84
C ASN A 65 14.11 -1.65 -1.59
N PRO A 66 13.75 -0.96 -0.49
CA PRO A 66 14.39 0.28 -0.13
C PRO A 66 15.90 0.10 0.04
N LYS A 67 16.68 1.15 -0.26
CA LYS A 67 18.11 1.20 0.04
C LYS A 67 18.40 2.41 0.88
N VAL A 68 19.15 2.24 1.97
CA VAL A 68 19.52 3.33 2.86
C VAL A 68 20.98 3.66 2.64
N TYR A 69 21.28 4.93 2.40
CA TYR A 69 22.62 5.46 2.22
C TYR A 69 22.89 6.45 3.34
N VAL A 70 23.99 6.25 4.06
CA VAL A 70 24.38 7.09 5.21
C VAL A 70 25.72 7.75 4.91
N ALA A 71 25.79 9.07 5.07
CA ALA A 71 27.03 9.82 4.89
C ALA A 71 28.09 9.38 5.92
N PRO A 72 29.39 9.42 5.57
CA PRO A 72 30.45 8.83 6.40
C PRO A 72 30.64 9.49 7.77
N ASP A 73 30.18 10.73 7.94
CA ASP A 73 30.26 11.52 9.17
C ASP A 73 29.02 11.39 10.07
N VAL A 74 28.04 10.56 9.68
CA VAL A 74 26.76 10.41 10.38
C VAL A 74 26.72 9.07 11.11
N ASP A 75 26.65 9.14 12.44
CA ASP A 75 26.46 7.95 13.26
C ASP A 75 24.98 7.56 13.36
N VAL A 76 24.65 6.36 12.89
CA VAL A 76 23.32 5.73 13.01
C VAL A 76 23.38 4.42 13.79
N SER A 77 24.43 4.20 14.57
CA SER A 77 24.67 2.95 15.30
C SER A 77 23.71 2.72 16.48
N ASP A 78 23.00 3.75 16.93
CA ASP A 78 21.97 3.59 17.96
C ASP A 78 20.79 2.74 17.46
N GLU A 79 20.37 1.79 18.29
CA GLU A 79 19.37 0.76 17.93
C GLU A 79 18.06 1.37 17.43
N ALA A 80 17.60 2.47 18.04
CA ALA A 80 16.35 3.12 17.67
C ALA A 80 16.42 3.72 16.26
N THR A 81 17.43 4.54 15.97
CA THR A 81 17.62 5.18 14.66
C THR A 81 17.89 4.14 13.59
N PHE A 82 18.79 3.19 13.87
CA PHE A 82 19.09 2.10 12.94
C PHE A 82 17.81 1.33 12.57
N SER A 83 17.05 0.87 13.58
CA SER A 83 15.81 0.15 13.36
C SER A 83 14.81 1.01 12.59
N PHE A 84 14.62 2.28 12.92
CA PHE A 84 13.69 3.13 12.20
C PHE A 84 14.07 3.27 10.71
N LEU A 85 15.33 3.59 10.41
CA LEU A 85 15.80 3.86 9.04
C LEU A 85 15.66 2.65 8.12
N ILE A 86 15.92 1.43 8.59
CA ILE A 86 15.81 0.23 7.76
C ILE A 86 14.35 -0.17 7.46
N HIS A 87 13.35 0.38 8.17
CA HIS A 87 11.93 0.09 7.97
C HIS A 87 11.16 1.24 7.29
N VAL A 88 11.52 2.50 7.55
CA VAL A 88 10.73 3.67 7.11
C VAL A 88 10.61 3.81 5.60
N GLY A 89 11.59 3.31 4.83
CA GLY A 89 11.56 3.38 3.37
C GLY A 89 10.32 2.73 2.75
N ALA A 90 9.94 1.53 3.21
CA ALA A 90 8.75 0.85 2.69
C ALA A 90 7.46 1.61 3.04
N LEU A 91 7.39 2.17 4.26
CA LEU A 91 6.26 2.98 4.70
C LEU A 91 6.12 4.25 3.86
N LEU A 92 7.23 4.97 3.61
CA LEU A 92 7.26 6.15 2.74
C LEU A 92 6.79 5.82 1.33
N ALA A 93 7.25 4.71 0.76
CA ALA A 93 6.82 4.26 -0.56
C ALA A 93 5.32 3.98 -0.62
N ALA A 94 4.76 3.32 0.40
CA ALA A 94 3.33 3.03 0.47
C ALA A 94 2.48 4.30 0.64
N VAL A 95 2.91 5.24 1.49
CA VAL A 95 2.22 6.53 1.67
C VAL A 95 2.22 7.34 0.36
N GLU A 96 3.36 7.45 -0.30
CA GLU A 96 3.49 8.15 -1.58
C GLU A 96 2.67 7.50 -2.69
N ALA A 97 2.57 6.17 -2.69
CA ALA A 97 1.74 5.42 -3.62
C ALA A 97 0.24 5.48 -3.29
N LYS A 98 -0.16 6.12 -2.19
CA LYS A 98 -1.53 6.11 -1.64
C LYS A 98 -2.06 4.70 -1.33
N ASP A 99 -1.17 3.74 -1.07
CA ASP A 99 -1.53 2.39 -0.67
C ASP A 99 -1.79 2.36 0.85
N SER A 100 -3.02 2.72 1.23
CA SER A 100 -3.41 2.92 2.62
C SER A 100 -3.40 1.64 3.45
N LEU A 101 -3.80 0.51 2.87
CA LEU A 101 -3.73 -0.79 3.54
C LEU A 101 -2.27 -1.18 3.80
N LEU A 102 -1.41 -1.13 2.77
CA LEU A 102 -0.01 -1.50 2.93
C LEU A 102 0.70 -0.58 3.93
N ALA A 103 0.48 0.73 3.85
CA ALA A 103 1.05 1.68 4.82
C ALA A 103 0.62 1.35 6.25
N GLY A 104 -0.67 1.02 6.46
CA GLY A 104 -1.18 0.60 7.76
C GLY A 104 -0.57 -0.70 8.27
N GLU A 105 -0.42 -1.70 7.41
CA GLU A 105 0.18 -2.99 7.77
C GLU A 105 1.68 -2.86 8.08
N LEU A 106 2.41 -2.09 7.28
CA LEU A 106 3.83 -1.80 7.53
C LEU A 106 4.01 -1.11 8.88
N TYR A 107 3.17 -0.12 9.19
CA TYR A 107 3.15 0.52 10.49
C TYR A 107 2.92 -0.51 11.61
N LEU A 108 1.89 -1.34 11.50
CA LEU A 108 1.53 -2.32 12.53
C LEU A 108 2.64 -3.34 12.79
N ARG A 109 3.29 -3.85 11.73
CA ARG A 109 4.37 -4.84 11.83
C ARG A 109 5.60 -4.31 12.57
N ARG A 110 5.78 -3.00 12.61
CA ARG A 110 6.95 -2.31 13.20
C ARG A 110 6.57 -1.15 14.11
N LYS A 111 5.40 -1.26 14.74
CA LYS A 111 4.81 -0.24 15.61
C LYS A 111 5.80 0.28 16.66
N GLU A 112 6.48 -0.62 17.35
CA GLU A 112 7.44 -0.26 18.40
C GLU A 112 8.61 0.60 17.88
N SER A 113 9.11 0.33 16.68
CA SER A 113 10.18 1.13 16.07
C SER A 113 9.68 2.50 15.64
N PHE A 114 8.47 2.57 15.08
CA PHE A 114 7.87 3.83 14.63
C PHE A 114 7.42 4.74 15.79
N GLU A 115 6.95 4.16 16.89
CA GLU A 115 6.50 4.92 18.07
C GLU A 115 7.66 5.56 18.85
N LYS A 116 8.88 5.00 18.77
CA LYS A 116 10.10 5.68 19.27
C LYS A 116 10.34 7.03 18.57
N PHE A 117 9.85 7.18 17.34
CA PHE A 117 9.92 8.40 16.53
C PHE A 117 8.52 8.97 16.24
N ALA A 118 7.64 8.98 17.24
CA ALA A 118 6.23 9.28 17.04
C ALA A 118 5.95 10.60 16.27
N PRO A 119 6.55 11.76 16.59
CA PRO A 119 6.29 13.00 15.84
C PRO A 119 6.65 12.88 14.35
N LEU A 120 7.79 12.24 14.07
CA LEU A 120 8.28 12.01 12.72
C LEU A 120 7.37 11.02 11.96
N THR A 121 7.01 9.89 12.59
CA THR A 121 6.06 8.94 12.00
C THR A 121 4.71 9.59 11.73
N GLN A 122 4.21 10.42 12.65
CA GLN A 122 2.96 11.14 12.47
C GLN A 122 3.01 12.02 11.22
N TYR A 123 4.07 12.80 11.07
CA TYR A 123 4.27 13.63 9.88
C TYR A 123 4.32 12.81 8.58
N ILE A 124 5.01 11.67 8.59
CA ILE A 124 5.11 10.78 7.41
C ILE A 124 3.73 10.26 6.99
N ILE A 125 2.89 9.80 7.93
CA ILE A 125 1.61 9.16 7.60
C ILE A 125 0.44 10.15 7.47
N GLU A 126 0.59 11.38 7.96
CA GLU A 126 -0.45 12.41 7.98
C GLU A 126 -1.17 12.61 6.63
N PRO A 127 -0.49 12.62 5.47
CA PRO A 127 -1.15 12.77 4.18
C PRO A 127 -2.22 11.70 3.90
N LEU A 128 -2.05 10.48 4.43
CA LEU A 128 -2.89 9.31 4.16
C LEU A 128 -3.57 8.76 5.43
N CYS A 129 -3.53 9.47 6.56
CA CYS A 129 -3.88 8.89 7.87
C CYS A 129 -5.36 8.47 7.99
N ALA A 130 -6.28 9.21 7.38
CA ALA A 130 -7.71 8.87 7.39
C ALA A 130 -7.97 7.59 6.58
N GLU A 131 -7.35 7.49 5.41
CA GLU A 131 -7.42 6.33 4.52
C GLU A 131 -6.79 5.09 5.16
N ILE A 132 -5.63 5.23 5.80
CA ILE A 132 -4.97 4.16 6.56
C ILE A 132 -5.91 3.66 7.66
N LEU A 133 -6.46 4.56 8.47
CA LEU A 133 -7.38 4.18 9.53
C LEU A 133 -8.62 3.48 8.98
N PHE A 134 -9.18 3.98 7.87
CA PHE A 134 -10.35 3.38 7.22
C PHE A 134 -10.07 1.94 6.77
N SER A 135 -8.97 1.71 6.06
CA SER A 135 -8.57 0.39 5.59
C SER A 135 -8.36 -0.59 6.75
N LEU A 136 -7.70 -0.15 7.83
CA LEU A 136 -7.44 -0.98 9.00
C LEU A 136 -8.69 -1.30 9.83
N ALA A 137 -9.55 -0.32 10.08
CA ALA A 137 -10.69 -0.46 10.98
C ALA A 137 -11.92 -1.09 10.30
N PHE A 138 -12.16 -0.77 9.03
CA PHE A 138 -13.39 -1.16 8.32
C PHE A 138 -13.14 -2.10 7.13
N GLY A 139 -11.94 -2.08 6.56
CA GLY A 139 -11.59 -2.88 5.37
C GLY A 139 -11.21 -4.33 5.67
N ARG A 140 -10.35 -4.56 6.65
CA ARG A 140 -9.81 -5.89 7.00
C ARG A 140 -10.85 -6.78 7.65
N MET A 141 -10.75 -8.09 7.47
CA MET A 141 -11.62 -9.06 8.18
C MET A 141 -11.39 -9.05 9.70
N GLN A 142 -10.14 -8.91 10.12
CA GLN A 142 -9.78 -8.77 11.52
C GLN A 142 -10.08 -7.34 11.97
N ASN A 143 -11.12 -7.18 12.80
CA ASN A 143 -11.48 -5.88 13.37
C ASN A 143 -10.33 -5.33 14.20
N LEU A 144 -9.73 -4.25 13.71
CA LEU A 144 -8.83 -3.45 14.52
C LEU A 144 -9.65 -2.35 15.20
N ALA A 145 -9.67 -2.34 16.53
CA ALA A 145 -10.25 -1.24 17.28
C ALA A 145 -9.41 0.03 16.99
N PRO A 146 -9.99 1.13 16.47
CA PRO A 146 -9.25 2.35 16.12
C PRO A 146 -8.29 2.82 17.21
N GLU A 147 -8.70 2.71 18.48
CA GLU A 147 -7.96 3.12 19.67
C GLU A 147 -6.69 2.30 19.90
N SER A 148 -6.58 1.10 19.33
CA SER A 148 -5.40 0.22 19.44
C SER A 148 -4.19 0.70 18.61
N VAL A 149 -4.42 1.65 17.69
CA VAL A 149 -3.39 2.34 16.89
C VAL A 149 -3.38 3.84 17.18
N PRO A 150 -3.04 4.24 18.42
CA PRO A 150 -3.28 5.61 18.91
C PRO A 150 -2.60 6.69 18.05
N LEU A 151 -1.42 6.40 17.50
CA LEU A 151 -0.71 7.34 16.63
C LEU A 151 -1.52 7.64 15.35
N ILE A 152 -1.94 6.61 14.61
CA ILE A 152 -2.77 6.77 13.40
C ILE A 152 -4.11 7.41 13.77
N TYR A 153 -4.77 6.88 14.81
CA TYR A 153 -6.11 7.32 15.22
C TYR A 153 -6.15 8.81 15.60
N ASN A 154 -5.17 9.30 16.34
CA ASN A 154 -5.13 10.69 16.77
C ASN A 154 -4.96 11.68 15.59
N ILE A 155 -4.14 11.34 14.60
CA ILE A 155 -3.98 12.19 13.41
C ILE A 155 -5.22 12.11 12.52
N ALA A 156 -5.74 10.90 12.31
CA ALA A 156 -6.95 10.69 11.52
C ALA A 156 -8.14 11.41 12.14
N LYS A 157 -8.29 11.38 13.48
CA LYS A 157 -9.32 12.15 14.20
C LYS A 157 -9.24 13.64 13.90
N LYS A 158 -8.03 14.23 13.90
CA LYS A 158 -7.82 15.63 13.53
C LYS A 158 -8.20 15.89 12.07
N LYS A 159 -7.71 15.06 11.13
CA LYS A 159 -8.00 15.17 9.69
C LYS A 159 -9.50 15.04 9.38
N LEU A 160 -10.20 14.15 10.08
CA LEU A 160 -11.64 13.94 9.96
C LEU A 160 -12.46 15.03 10.66
N GLY A 161 -11.87 15.81 11.57
CA GLY A 161 -12.62 16.70 12.46
C GLY A 161 -13.58 15.92 13.38
N PHE A 162 -13.20 14.71 13.78
CA PHE A 162 -14.07 13.78 14.51
C PHE A 162 -14.23 14.17 15.98
N ASP A 163 -15.48 14.32 16.42
CA ASP A 163 -15.88 14.56 17.81
C ASP A 163 -16.83 13.45 18.29
N SER A 164 -16.33 12.59 19.18
CA SER A 164 -17.06 11.44 19.71
C SER A 164 -18.29 11.80 20.54
N SER A 165 -18.46 13.08 20.94
CA SER A 165 -19.67 13.55 21.60
C SER A 165 -20.81 13.88 20.63
N ARG A 166 -20.50 14.04 19.33
CA ARG A 166 -21.44 14.49 18.30
C ARG A 166 -21.77 13.43 17.26
N GLU A 167 -20.80 12.61 16.90
CA GLU A 167 -20.94 11.61 15.85
C GLU A 167 -20.18 10.32 16.19
N THR A 168 -20.52 9.24 15.50
CA THR A 168 -19.72 8.01 15.50
C THR A 168 -18.59 8.13 14.48
N LEU A 169 -17.56 7.28 14.62
CA LEU A 169 -16.47 7.25 13.64
C LEU A 169 -16.98 6.89 12.23
N GLU A 170 -17.97 6.01 12.13
CA GLU A 170 -18.64 5.69 10.84
C GLU A 170 -19.23 6.95 10.20
N GLN A 171 -19.94 7.77 10.97
CA GLN A 171 -20.55 9.02 10.51
C GLN A 171 -19.49 10.04 10.07
N ALA A 172 -18.37 10.13 10.80
CA ALA A 172 -17.25 11.00 10.43
C ALA A 172 -16.62 10.59 9.09
N PHE A 173 -16.43 9.29 8.86
CA PHE A 173 -15.98 8.79 7.56
C PHE A 173 -17.01 9.01 6.47
N MET A 174 -18.31 8.85 6.77
CA MET A 174 -19.35 9.11 5.78
C MET A 174 -19.32 10.56 5.29
N ARG A 175 -19.19 11.48 6.25
CA ARG A 175 -19.02 12.91 5.98
C ARG A 175 -17.73 13.18 5.20
N TYR A 176 -16.61 12.55 5.57
CA TYR A 176 -15.32 12.69 4.90
C TYR A 176 -15.40 12.32 3.43
N PHE A 177 -15.93 11.14 3.10
CA PHE A 177 -16.07 10.69 1.71
C PHE A 177 -17.05 11.56 0.93
N LYS A 178 -18.17 11.97 1.54
CA LYS A 178 -19.14 12.87 0.90
C LYS A 178 -18.53 14.22 0.53
N GLN A 179 -17.70 14.80 1.41
CA GLN A 179 -17.04 16.09 1.19
C GLN A 179 -15.88 16.02 0.18
N ASN A 180 -15.25 14.85 0.04
CA ASN A 180 -14.06 14.64 -0.81
C ASN A 180 -14.33 13.76 -2.03
N LYS A 181 -15.58 13.70 -2.50
CA LYS A 181 -16.00 12.87 -3.63
C LYS A 181 -15.12 13.07 -4.87
N GLY A 182 -14.64 11.96 -5.43
CA GLY A 182 -13.74 11.87 -6.58
C GLY A 182 -12.28 12.19 -6.27
N LYS A 183 -11.91 12.44 -5.01
CA LYS A 183 -10.55 12.87 -4.62
C LYS A 183 -9.86 11.89 -3.67
N VAL A 184 -10.59 10.95 -3.09
CA VAL A 184 -10.05 10.02 -2.12
C VAL A 184 -9.69 8.71 -2.80
N THR A 185 -8.41 8.34 -2.71
CA THR A 185 -7.89 7.06 -3.20
C THR A 185 -7.32 6.28 -2.03
N PHE A 186 -7.68 5.01 -1.93
CA PHE A 186 -7.27 4.13 -0.84
C PHE A 186 -7.37 2.67 -1.28
N THR A 187 -6.74 1.77 -0.54
CA THR A 187 -6.70 0.34 -0.86
C THR A 187 -7.47 -0.48 0.18
N LEU A 188 -8.15 -1.53 -0.27
CA LEU A 188 -8.90 -2.45 0.59
C LEU A 188 -8.66 -3.91 0.19
N PRO A 189 -8.57 -4.82 1.17
CA PRO A 189 -8.54 -6.25 0.87
C PRO A 189 -9.94 -6.73 0.48
N LEU A 190 -10.01 -7.72 -0.40
CA LEU A 190 -11.25 -8.39 -0.74
C LEU A 190 -11.63 -9.43 0.32
N VAL A 191 -12.93 -9.67 0.45
CA VAL A 191 -13.49 -10.75 1.27
C VAL A 191 -14.31 -11.70 0.42
N GLY A 192 -14.44 -12.95 0.88
CA GLY A 192 -15.21 -13.98 0.18
C GLY A 192 -14.52 -14.51 -1.09
N THR A 193 -13.21 -14.26 -1.24
CA THR A 193 -12.40 -14.72 -2.37
C THR A 193 -12.40 -16.24 -2.52
N GLN A 194 -12.48 -16.96 -1.39
CA GLN A 194 -12.54 -18.43 -1.34
C GLN A 194 -13.81 -19.05 -1.95
N PHE A 195 -14.83 -18.24 -2.26
CA PHE A 195 -16.05 -18.72 -2.91
C PHE A 195 -15.99 -18.59 -4.44
N TYR A 196 -14.86 -18.13 -4.98
CA TYR A 196 -14.65 -17.89 -6.39
C TYR A 196 -13.37 -18.56 -6.87
N ASN A 197 -13.35 -18.99 -8.14
CA ASN A 197 -12.25 -19.75 -8.73
C ASN A 197 -10.99 -18.90 -9.01
N TRP A 198 -10.99 -17.63 -8.63
CA TRP A 198 -9.92 -16.69 -8.97
C TRP A 198 -8.60 -16.99 -8.23
N MET A 199 -8.67 -17.60 -7.05
CA MET A 199 -7.47 -17.96 -6.26
C MET A 199 -6.74 -19.19 -6.80
N ASP A 200 -7.44 -20.10 -7.48
CA ASP A 200 -6.84 -21.35 -8.01
C ASP A 200 -5.89 -21.07 -9.19
N ASP A 201 -6.11 -19.97 -9.90
CA ASP A 201 -5.40 -19.57 -11.11
C ASP A 201 -4.56 -18.29 -10.92
N MET A 202 -4.27 -17.89 -9.68
CA MET A 202 -3.62 -16.60 -9.39
C MET A 202 -2.18 -16.49 -9.97
N GLU A 203 -1.47 -17.61 -10.11
CA GLU A 203 -0.16 -17.72 -10.76
C GLU A 203 -0.19 -18.88 -11.78
N PRO A 204 -0.69 -18.64 -13.00
CA PRO A 204 -0.81 -19.69 -14.00
C PRO A 204 0.56 -20.28 -14.35
N PRO A 205 0.70 -21.62 -14.49
CA PRO A 205 1.97 -22.26 -14.80
C PRO A 205 2.64 -21.72 -16.08
N MET A 206 1.86 -21.18 -17.02
CA MET A 206 2.39 -20.58 -18.25
C MET A 206 3.22 -19.31 -18.00
N LEU A 207 2.95 -18.57 -16.92
CA LEU A 207 3.81 -17.44 -16.50
C LEU A 207 5.11 -17.92 -15.86
N GLU A 208 5.12 -19.09 -15.22
CA GLU A 208 6.35 -19.69 -14.68
C GLU A 208 7.28 -20.13 -15.81
N LYS A 209 6.70 -20.69 -16.89
CA LYS A 209 7.43 -21.13 -18.09
C LYS A 209 8.17 -20.02 -18.85
N LEU A 210 7.89 -18.74 -18.55
CA LEU A 210 8.67 -17.62 -19.08
C LEU A 210 10.15 -17.72 -18.68
N CYS A 211 10.45 -18.42 -17.59
CA CYS A 211 11.81 -18.62 -17.08
C CYS A 211 12.52 -19.86 -17.66
N ASP A 212 11.81 -20.79 -18.33
CA ASP A 212 12.34 -22.10 -18.70
C ASP A 212 13.49 -22.06 -19.72
N ASN A 213 13.57 -20.98 -20.51
CA ASN A 213 14.58 -20.82 -21.56
C ASN A 213 15.69 -19.84 -21.18
N LEU A 214 15.82 -19.47 -19.89
CA LEU A 214 16.89 -18.59 -19.43
C LEU A 214 18.23 -19.34 -19.39
N SER A 215 19.15 -18.95 -20.28
CA SER A 215 20.56 -19.32 -20.15
C SER A 215 21.21 -18.55 -18.99
N ALA A 216 22.28 -19.10 -18.41
CA ALA A 216 23.03 -18.41 -17.36
C ALA A 216 23.65 -17.08 -17.85
N ASP A 217 24.01 -17.02 -19.13
CA ASP A 217 24.65 -15.85 -19.76
C ASP A 217 23.64 -14.71 -20.01
N ASP A 218 22.36 -15.03 -20.22
CA ASP A 218 21.29 -14.04 -20.47
C ASP A 218 20.51 -13.66 -19.21
N LEU A 219 20.86 -14.24 -18.06
CA LEU A 219 20.03 -14.27 -16.86
C LEU A 219 19.65 -12.88 -16.36
N LEU A 220 20.57 -11.91 -16.36
CA LEU A 220 20.28 -10.56 -15.86
C LEU A 220 19.32 -9.79 -16.78
N GLY A 221 19.63 -9.70 -18.08
CA GLY A 221 18.83 -8.94 -19.03
C GLY A 221 17.47 -9.57 -19.33
N ALA A 222 17.42 -10.91 -19.40
CA ALA A 222 16.18 -11.63 -19.64
C ALA A 222 15.31 -11.73 -18.37
N ALA A 223 15.89 -11.83 -17.16
CA ALA A 223 15.09 -11.77 -15.93
C ALA A 223 14.42 -10.41 -15.72
N ASP A 224 15.09 -9.29 -16.06
CA ASP A 224 14.47 -7.96 -15.98
C ASP A 224 13.28 -7.84 -16.95
N LYS A 225 13.42 -8.37 -18.17
CA LYS A 225 12.33 -8.42 -19.17
C LYS A 225 11.16 -9.28 -18.68
N ILE A 226 11.42 -10.47 -18.14
CA ILE A 226 10.39 -11.38 -17.61
C ILE A 226 9.67 -10.74 -16.43
N ARG A 227 10.41 -10.16 -15.46
CA ARG A 227 9.82 -9.45 -14.33
C ARG A 227 8.94 -8.29 -14.80
N SER A 228 9.39 -7.52 -15.78
CA SER A 228 8.62 -6.41 -16.37
C SER A 228 7.37 -6.90 -17.11
N ALA A 229 7.46 -8.01 -17.85
CA ALA A 229 6.33 -8.61 -18.56
C ALA A 229 5.28 -9.16 -17.59
N ARG A 230 5.70 -9.90 -16.56
CA ARG A 230 4.82 -10.39 -15.49
C ARG A 230 4.13 -9.23 -14.77
N HIS A 231 4.90 -8.21 -14.38
CA HIS A 231 4.35 -7.02 -13.73
C HIS A 231 3.32 -6.32 -14.62
N SER A 232 3.64 -6.10 -15.89
CA SER A 232 2.73 -5.45 -16.86
C SER A 232 1.46 -6.26 -17.10
N PHE A 233 1.56 -7.60 -17.09
CA PHE A 233 0.41 -8.49 -17.23
C PHE A 233 -0.59 -8.28 -16.09
N TYR A 234 -0.15 -8.37 -14.83
CA TYR A 234 -1.02 -8.17 -13.67
C TYR A 234 -1.50 -6.72 -13.53
N ALA A 235 -0.63 -5.73 -13.78
CA ALA A 235 -1.00 -4.32 -13.77
C ALA A 235 -2.07 -3.98 -14.84
N GLY A 236 -2.09 -4.76 -15.93
CA GLY A 236 -3.04 -4.61 -17.02
C GLY A 236 -4.32 -5.42 -16.88
N LEU A 237 -4.55 -6.14 -15.77
CA LEU A 237 -5.82 -6.84 -15.53
C LEU A 237 -6.95 -5.83 -15.33
N GLU A 238 -8.00 -5.95 -16.14
CA GLU A 238 -9.20 -5.14 -15.98
C GLU A 238 -9.85 -5.47 -14.63
N THR A 239 -10.20 -4.42 -13.89
CA THR A 239 -10.79 -4.51 -12.55
C THR A 239 -12.02 -3.62 -12.50
N VAL A 240 -13.17 -4.20 -12.12
CA VAL A 240 -14.44 -3.50 -11.94
C VAL A 240 -14.87 -3.60 -10.49
N VAL A 241 -15.15 -2.46 -9.87
CA VAL A 241 -15.66 -2.36 -8.50
C VAL A 241 -17.01 -1.67 -8.55
N GLN A 242 -18.08 -2.38 -8.23
CA GLN A 242 -19.44 -1.89 -8.42
C GLN A 242 -20.39 -2.22 -7.27
N ALA A 243 -21.36 -1.34 -7.02
CA ALA A 243 -22.43 -1.60 -6.07
C ALA A 243 -23.39 -2.68 -6.58
N GLU A 244 -23.87 -3.53 -5.68
CA GLU A 244 -24.96 -4.48 -5.92
C GLU A 244 -26.14 -4.21 -4.97
N PRO A 245 -26.95 -3.15 -5.20
CA PRO A 245 -28.06 -2.80 -4.30
C PRO A 245 -29.17 -3.87 -4.22
N TYR A 246 -29.20 -4.79 -5.18
CA TYR A 246 -30.15 -5.91 -5.24
C TYR A 246 -29.57 -7.22 -4.69
N ASN A 247 -28.38 -7.18 -4.08
CA ASN A 247 -27.81 -8.35 -3.42
C ASN A 247 -28.73 -8.79 -2.27
N ARG A 248 -29.14 -10.06 -2.29
CA ARG A 248 -30.13 -10.61 -1.35
C ARG A 248 -29.69 -10.65 0.11
N TYR A 249 -28.39 -10.50 0.37
CA TYR A 249 -27.80 -10.62 1.70
C TYR A 249 -27.35 -9.28 2.28
N ASP A 250 -26.82 -8.39 1.44
CA ASP A 250 -26.37 -7.06 1.86
C ASP A 250 -26.68 -6.01 0.78
N LYS A 251 -27.64 -5.12 1.05
CA LYS A 251 -28.01 -4.01 0.15
C LYS A 251 -26.87 -3.02 -0.11
N ASN A 252 -25.84 -3.03 0.73
CA ASN A 252 -24.65 -2.20 0.59
C ASN A 252 -23.49 -2.95 -0.07
N SER A 253 -23.71 -4.17 -0.56
CA SER A 253 -22.65 -4.96 -1.20
C SER A 253 -21.96 -4.17 -2.31
N ILE A 254 -20.63 -4.25 -2.33
CA ILE A 254 -19.80 -3.76 -3.42
C ILE A 254 -19.01 -4.97 -3.93
N LEU A 255 -19.40 -5.44 -5.12
CA LEU A 255 -18.77 -6.54 -5.83
C LEU A 255 -17.48 -6.06 -6.50
N VAL A 256 -16.47 -6.92 -6.48
CA VAL A 256 -15.24 -6.77 -7.24
C VAL A 256 -15.11 -7.90 -8.25
N CYS A 257 -14.95 -7.54 -9.51
CA CYS A 257 -14.61 -8.45 -10.60
C CYS A 257 -13.26 -8.10 -11.18
N ILE A 258 -12.43 -9.09 -11.44
CA ILE A 258 -11.11 -8.94 -12.04
C ILE A 258 -11.00 -9.97 -13.17
N GLU A 259 -10.32 -9.63 -14.26
CA GLU A 259 -9.95 -10.61 -15.28
C GLU A 259 -9.20 -11.79 -14.64
N ASN A 260 -9.57 -13.01 -14.99
CA ASN A 260 -8.88 -14.21 -14.50
C ASN A 260 -7.52 -14.34 -15.23
N PRO A 261 -6.39 -14.44 -14.49
CA PRO A 261 -5.05 -14.53 -15.09
C PRO A 261 -4.90 -15.67 -16.11
N ALA A 262 -5.38 -16.88 -15.80
CA ALA A 262 -5.27 -18.01 -16.72
C ALA A 262 -6.08 -17.77 -17.99
N THR A 263 -7.35 -17.35 -17.87
CA THR A 263 -8.22 -17.11 -19.02
C THR A 263 -7.67 -16.05 -19.96
N LYS A 264 -7.11 -14.95 -19.41
CA LYS A 264 -6.48 -13.88 -20.17
C LYS A 264 -5.26 -14.36 -20.95
N LEU A 265 -4.44 -15.22 -20.36
CA LEU A 265 -3.29 -15.81 -21.04
C LEU A 265 -3.70 -16.72 -22.21
N TYR A 266 -4.86 -17.38 -22.13
CA TYR A 266 -5.44 -18.16 -23.22
C TYR A 266 -6.21 -17.32 -24.25
N GLY A 267 -6.18 -15.99 -24.14
CA GLY A 267 -6.86 -15.08 -25.07
C GLY A 267 -8.36 -14.91 -24.81
N ASN A 268 -8.87 -15.46 -23.71
CA ASN A 268 -10.28 -15.36 -23.30
C ASN A 268 -10.42 -14.39 -22.12
N ALA A 269 -10.04 -13.14 -22.35
CA ALA A 269 -10.09 -12.09 -21.33
C ALA A 269 -11.56 -11.78 -20.96
N GLY A 270 -11.98 -12.18 -19.75
CA GLY A 270 -13.31 -11.94 -19.22
C GLY A 270 -13.27 -11.62 -17.73
N LEU A 271 -14.14 -10.71 -17.29
CA LEU A 271 -14.30 -10.36 -15.88
C LEU A 271 -14.97 -11.52 -15.13
N GLU A 272 -14.32 -12.00 -14.08
CA GLU A 272 -14.88 -12.98 -13.16
C GLU A 272 -15.13 -12.33 -11.80
N LYS A 273 -16.12 -12.84 -11.05
CA LYS A 273 -16.32 -12.43 -9.66
C LYS A 273 -15.12 -12.86 -8.85
N THR A 274 -14.48 -11.92 -8.16
CA THR A 274 -13.24 -12.19 -7.42
C THR A 274 -13.45 -12.09 -5.92
N GLY A 275 -14.33 -11.21 -5.48
CA GLY A 275 -14.59 -10.99 -4.06
C GLY A 275 -15.49 -9.77 -3.85
N HIS A 276 -15.67 -9.37 -2.60
CA HIS A 276 -16.46 -8.18 -2.24
C HIS A 276 -15.63 -7.26 -1.36
N ILE A 277 -16.00 -5.98 -1.33
CA ILE A 277 -15.57 -5.11 -0.25
C ILE A 277 -16.29 -5.52 1.04
N ARG A 278 -15.56 -5.55 2.15
CA ARG A 278 -16.12 -5.90 3.46
C ARG A 278 -17.34 -5.05 3.80
N ALA A 279 -18.40 -5.69 4.31
CA ALA A 279 -19.70 -5.06 4.55
C ALA A 279 -19.64 -3.76 5.38
N LEU A 280 -18.74 -3.67 6.38
CA LEU A 280 -18.59 -2.45 7.18
C LEU A 280 -18.09 -1.26 6.34
N ALA A 281 -17.02 -1.44 5.58
CA ALA A 281 -16.53 -0.43 4.64
C ALA A 281 -17.56 -0.13 3.55
N ALA A 282 -18.19 -1.18 3.00
CA ALA A 282 -19.19 -1.05 1.95
C ALA A 282 -20.41 -0.23 2.38
N LYS A 283 -20.91 -0.45 3.60
CA LYS A 283 -21.97 0.37 4.22
C LYS A 283 -21.59 1.84 4.27
N ILE A 284 -20.41 2.16 4.81
CA ILE A 284 -19.93 3.54 4.91
C ILE A 284 -19.88 4.18 3.52
N LEU A 285 -19.26 3.52 2.54
CA LEU A 285 -19.13 4.06 1.18
C LEU A 285 -20.49 4.25 0.50
N ARG A 286 -21.39 3.27 0.59
CA ARG A 286 -22.72 3.32 -0.04
C ARG A 286 -23.63 4.36 0.59
N GLU A 287 -23.58 4.53 1.91
CA GLU A 287 -24.36 5.58 2.59
C GLU A 287 -23.79 6.99 2.34
N SER A 288 -22.48 7.10 2.13
CA SER A 288 -21.83 8.37 1.75
C SER A 288 -22.17 8.83 0.34
N MET A 289 -22.39 7.86 -0.57
CA MET A 289 -22.50 8.05 -2.01
C MET A 289 -23.56 7.11 -2.62
N PRO A 290 -24.84 7.23 -2.24
CA PRO A 290 -25.88 6.26 -2.61
C PRO A 290 -26.07 6.11 -4.13
N GLU A 291 -25.87 7.19 -4.87
CA GLU A 291 -25.97 7.24 -6.34
C GLU A 291 -24.76 6.62 -7.07
N LYS A 292 -23.63 6.40 -6.38
CA LYS A 292 -22.40 5.89 -7.00
C LYS A 292 -22.49 4.37 -7.14
N MET A 293 -22.65 3.92 -8.38
CA MET A 293 -22.74 2.49 -8.72
C MET A 293 -21.38 1.88 -9.12
N ASN A 294 -20.45 2.69 -9.63
CA ASN A 294 -19.09 2.28 -9.98
C ASN A 294 -18.10 3.08 -9.14
N PHE A 295 -17.17 2.41 -8.47
CA PHE A 295 -16.21 3.01 -7.55
C PHE A 295 -14.84 3.28 -8.17
N GLY A 296 -14.63 2.91 -9.44
CA GLY A 296 -13.29 2.81 -10.01
C GLY A 296 -12.48 1.74 -9.28
N GLY A 297 -11.68 0.98 -10.02
CA GLY A 297 -10.96 -0.14 -9.44
C GLY A 297 -9.71 -0.45 -10.19
N LYS A 298 -8.63 -0.71 -9.47
CA LYS A 298 -7.42 -1.34 -10.00
C LYS A 298 -6.91 -2.37 -9.01
N LEU A 299 -6.32 -3.45 -9.50
CA LEU A 299 -5.55 -4.35 -8.67
C LEU A 299 -4.37 -3.56 -8.06
N ALA A 300 -4.28 -3.52 -6.74
CA ALA A 300 -3.20 -2.82 -6.01
C ALA A 300 -2.08 -3.80 -5.62
N SER A 301 -2.46 -4.97 -5.11
CA SER A 301 -1.52 -6.04 -4.83
C SER A 301 -2.19 -7.40 -4.86
N LEU A 302 -1.38 -8.42 -5.15
CA LEU A 302 -1.75 -9.81 -5.09
C LEU A 302 -0.69 -10.57 -4.29
N SER A 303 -1.14 -11.27 -3.26
CA SER A 303 -0.33 -12.20 -2.47
C SER A 303 -1.06 -13.53 -2.37
N PRO A 304 -0.40 -14.60 -1.89
CA PRO A 304 -1.06 -15.91 -1.72
C PRO A 304 -2.29 -15.89 -0.81
N ASN A 305 -2.41 -14.89 0.07
CA ASN A 305 -3.50 -14.82 1.06
C ASN A 305 -4.53 -13.74 0.74
N ASP A 306 -4.12 -12.68 0.03
CA ASP A 306 -4.90 -11.46 -0.10
C ASP A 306 -4.86 -10.91 -1.52
N ILE A 307 -6.05 -10.54 -1.99
CA ILE A 307 -6.27 -9.71 -3.17
C ILE A 307 -6.65 -8.32 -2.67
N VAL A 308 -5.91 -7.31 -3.09
CA VAL A 308 -6.12 -5.93 -2.65
C VAL A 308 -6.40 -5.07 -3.87
N VAL A 309 -7.45 -4.26 -3.78
CA VAL A 309 -7.83 -3.31 -4.83
C VAL A 309 -7.70 -1.87 -4.34
N GLU A 310 -7.32 -0.99 -5.25
CA GLU A 310 -7.41 0.45 -5.10
C GLU A 310 -8.82 0.91 -5.52
N LEU A 311 -9.43 1.78 -4.71
CA LEU A 311 -10.69 2.45 -5.01
C LEU A 311 -10.46 3.96 -5.10
N SER A 312 -11.23 4.63 -5.96
CA SER A 312 -11.22 6.09 -6.09
C SER A 312 -12.63 6.65 -5.92
N VAL A 313 -12.92 7.16 -4.73
CA VAL A 313 -14.29 7.51 -4.30
C VAL A 313 -14.56 9.00 -4.36
#